data_AF-A0AAD6KEV2-F1
#
_entry.id   AF-A0AAD6KEV2-F1
#
_cell.length_a   1.000
_cell.length_b   1.000
_cell.length_c   1.000
_cell.angle_alpha   90.00
_cell.angle_beta   90.00
_cell.angle_gamma   90.00
#
_symmetry.space_group_name_H-M   'P 1'
#
loop_
_entity.id
_entity.type
_entity.pdbx_description
1 polymer ?
#
loop_
_entity_poly.entity_id
_entity_poly.type
_entity_poly.pdbx_seq_one_letter_code
_entity_poly.pdbx_strand_id
1 'polypeptide(L)'
;MKLECSNLTFVFIQGLGLLTLAARLTSVNLHDCRSTKDVSLCAPPRLLVTLFFFSVYLVAVGQGGHKPCVQAFGGDQFDGQDPKESKAKSSFFNWWYFAISVAITVTLIVLVYIQENLSWALGFGIPCIVLVVALLIFLLGSRTYRYSAKENDRNPFMRIGRVIVRAIRNRQNTPSVILGEEDACQWSQCSEQFK
;
A
#
# COMPACT_ATOMS: atom_id res chain seq x y z
N MET A 1 11.13 -7.01 7.74
CA MET A 1 9.67 -7.12 7.62
C MET A 1 8.87 -6.55 8.80
N LYS A 2 8.91 -7.10 10.03
CA LYS A 2 8.11 -6.57 11.17
C LYS A 2 8.32 -5.07 11.44
N LEU A 3 9.58 -4.64 11.54
CA LEU A 3 9.92 -3.24 11.80
C LEU A 3 9.45 -2.34 10.66
N GLU A 4 9.55 -2.82 9.42
CA GLU A 4 9.08 -2.10 8.23
C GLU A 4 7.55 -1.97 8.22
N CYS A 5 6.81 -3.05 8.51
CA CYS A 5 5.34 -2.98 8.61
C CYS A 5 4.91 -2.02 9.73
N SER A 6 5.59 -2.06 10.88
CA SER A 6 5.32 -1.16 12.01
C SER A 6 5.59 0.30 11.65
N ASN A 7 6.72 0.59 11.00
CA ASN A 7 7.06 1.93 10.55
C ASN A 7 6.06 2.45 9.50
N LEU A 8 5.67 1.61 8.54
CA LEU A 8 4.65 1.96 7.55
C LEU A 8 3.28 2.23 8.19
N THR A 9 2.90 1.45 9.20
CA THR A 9 1.67 1.68 9.97
C THR A 9 1.72 3.01 10.71
N PHE A 10 2.87 3.33 11.32
CA PHE A 10 3.06 4.61 12.00
C PHE A 10 2.96 5.79 11.02
N VAL A 11 3.59 5.69 9.84
CA VAL A 11 3.47 6.70 8.77
C VAL A 11 2.01 6.88 8.34
N PHE A 12 1.26 5.78 8.21
CA PHE A 12 -0.15 5.82 7.86
C PHE A 12 -0.99 6.53 8.95
N ILE A 13 -0.74 6.24 10.24
CA ILE A 13 -1.40 6.90 11.37
C ILE A 13 -1.08 8.41 11.37
N GLN A 14 0.17 8.80 11.16
CA GLN A 14 0.55 10.22 11.07
C GLN A 14 -0.15 10.91 9.90
N GLY A 15 -0.24 10.27 8.73
CA GLY A 15 -0.97 10.78 7.58
C GLY A 15 -2.45 11.02 7.88
N LEU A 16 -3.15 10.06 8.48
CA LEU A 16 -4.56 10.20 8.86
C LEU A 16 -4.78 11.22 9.97
N GLY A 17 -3.86 11.31 10.94
CA GLY A 17 -3.88 12.32 12.00
C GLY A 17 -3.77 13.74 11.44
N LEU A 18 -2.79 13.97 10.56
CA LEU A 18 -2.62 15.26 9.87
C LEU A 18 -3.81 15.59 8.97
N LEU A 19 -4.37 14.60 8.26
CA LEU A 19 -5.55 14.79 7.41
C LEU A 19 -6.79 15.14 8.24
N THR A 20 -6.96 14.50 9.40
CA THR A 20 -8.03 14.80 10.36
C THR A 20 -7.87 16.23 10.91
N LEU A 21 -6.66 16.63 11.28
CA LEU A 21 -6.37 17.98 11.73
C LEU A 21 -6.65 19.02 10.62
N ALA A 22 -6.21 18.74 9.39
CA ALA A 22 -6.49 19.57 8.22
C ALA A 22 -8.01 19.74 8.02
N ALA A 23 -8.77 18.65 8.09
CA ALA A 23 -10.22 18.68 7.95
C ALA A 23 -10.89 19.52 9.06
N ARG A 24 -10.47 19.38 10.33
CA ARG A 24 -10.99 20.18 11.44
C ARG A 24 -10.70 21.66 11.24
N LEU A 25 -9.47 22.01 10.89
CA LEU A 25 -9.06 23.39 10.67
C LEU A 25 -9.82 24.02 9.50
N THR A 26 -10.03 23.29 8.40
CA THR A 26 -10.87 23.75 7.29
C THR A 26 -12.31 24.00 7.72
N SER A 27 -12.91 23.09 8.51
CA SER A 27 -14.28 23.29 9.02
C SER A 27 -14.40 24.50 9.94
N VAL A 28 -13.41 24.76 10.80
CA VAL A 28 -13.38 25.94 11.67
C VAL A 28 -13.25 27.22 10.85
N ASN A 29 -12.28 27.27 9.92
CA ASN A 29 -12.11 28.42 9.04
C ASN A 29 -13.39 28.73 8.26
N LEU A 30 -14.07 27.69 7.74
CA LEU A 30 -15.33 27.85 7.01
C LEU A 30 -16.47 28.37 7.90
N HIS A 31 -16.51 27.95 9.16
CA HIS A 31 -17.51 28.39 10.12
C HIS A 31 -17.32 29.86 10.50
N ASP A 32 -16.09 30.29 10.81
CA ASP A 32 -15.79 31.69 11.14
C ASP A 32 -16.12 32.62 9.96
N CYS A 33 -15.79 32.17 8.74
CA CYS A 33 -16.15 32.82 7.49
C CYS A 33 -17.65 33.09 7.31
N ARG A 34 -18.50 32.17 7.76
CA ARG A 34 -19.97 32.30 7.64
C ARG A 34 -20.54 33.27 8.68
N SER A 35 -19.84 33.47 9.79
CA SER A 35 -20.28 34.33 10.89
C SER A 35 -19.99 35.81 10.60
N THR A 36 -18.82 36.11 10.05
CA THR A 36 -18.48 37.43 9.51
C THR A 36 -18.99 37.55 8.08
N LYS A 37 -19.96 38.44 7.79
CA LYS A 37 -20.52 38.67 6.44
C LYS A 37 -19.52 39.19 5.39
N ASP A 38 -18.21 39.02 5.60
CA ASP A 38 -17.13 39.41 4.70
C ASP A 38 -16.68 38.21 3.85
N VAL A 39 -17.26 38.12 2.65
CA VAL A 39 -17.05 37.03 1.68
C VAL A 39 -15.61 36.97 1.14
N SER A 40 -14.83 38.05 1.28
CA SER A 40 -13.50 38.20 0.66
C SER A 40 -12.35 37.45 1.37
N LEU A 41 -12.58 36.85 2.54
CA LEU A 41 -11.56 36.12 3.31
C LEU A 41 -11.71 34.59 3.32
N CYS A 42 -12.66 34.03 2.57
CA CYS A 42 -12.95 32.59 2.60
C CYS A 42 -12.05 31.68 1.75
N ALA A 43 -10.91 32.18 1.28
CA ALA A 43 -9.91 31.31 0.69
C ALA A 43 -9.15 30.57 1.80
N PRO A 44 -9.05 29.23 1.76
CA PRO A 44 -8.26 28.49 2.73
C PRO A 44 -6.80 28.97 2.67
N PRO A 45 -6.15 29.20 3.82
CA PRO A 45 -4.77 29.65 3.83
C PRO A 45 -3.88 28.64 3.11
N ARG A 46 -2.88 29.12 2.35
CA ARG A 46 -1.98 28.28 1.55
C ARG A 46 -1.38 27.12 2.36
N LEU A 47 -1.06 27.38 3.63
CA LEU A 47 -0.54 26.38 4.58
C LEU A 47 -1.50 25.20 4.78
N LEU A 48 -2.81 25.45 4.85
CA LEU A 48 -3.82 24.41 5.07
C LEU A 48 -3.97 23.52 3.83
N VAL A 49 -3.88 24.11 2.64
CA VAL A 49 -3.87 23.38 1.36
C VAL A 49 -2.61 22.52 1.25
N THR A 50 -1.43 23.07 1.56
CA THR A 50 -0.18 22.31 1.57
C THR A 50 -0.21 21.16 2.58
N LEU A 51 -0.68 21.42 3.79
CA LEU A 51 -0.85 20.41 4.85
C LEU A 51 -1.79 19.28 4.39
N PHE A 52 -2.92 19.64 3.76
CA PHE A 52 -3.86 18.68 3.21
C PHE A 52 -3.19 17.77 2.17
N PHE A 53 -2.56 18.32 1.13
CA PHE A 53 -1.90 17.50 0.11
C PHE A 53 -0.77 16.66 0.69
N PHE A 54 0.06 17.24 1.56
CA PHE A 54 1.12 16.50 2.25
C PHE A 54 0.57 15.31 3.02
N SER A 55 -0.54 15.49 3.76
CA SER A 55 -1.18 14.41 4.51
C SER A 55 -1.74 13.31 3.59
N VAL A 56 -2.34 13.67 2.45
CA VAL A 56 -2.83 12.70 1.46
C VAL A 56 -1.69 11.88 0.85
N TYR A 57 -0.53 12.51 0.57
CA TYR A 57 0.65 11.78 0.10
C TYR A 57 1.19 10.81 1.15
N LEU A 58 1.24 11.22 2.42
CA LEU A 58 1.63 10.33 3.52
C LEU A 58 0.67 9.13 3.66
N VAL A 59 -0.63 9.37 3.55
CA VAL A 59 -1.65 8.31 3.54
C VAL A 59 -1.43 7.36 2.37
N ALA A 60 -1.18 7.88 1.17
CA ALA A 60 -0.95 7.06 -0.02
C ALA A 60 0.28 6.14 0.15
N VAL A 61 1.39 6.69 0.66
CA VAL A 61 2.62 5.91 0.92
C VAL A 61 2.39 4.88 2.03
N GLY A 62 1.79 5.29 3.15
CA GLY A 62 1.51 4.42 4.28
C GLY A 62 0.59 3.25 3.90
N GLN A 63 -0.53 3.54 3.23
CA GLN A 63 -1.50 2.53 2.79
C GLN A 63 -0.92 1.61 1.70
N GLY A 64 -0.13 2.16 0.76
CA GLY A 64 0.50 1.40 -0.31
C GLY A 64 1.53 0.38 0.20
N GLY A 65 2.29 0.74 1.24
CA GLY A 65 3.26 -0.16 1.86
C GLY A 65 2.64 -1.12 2.89
N HIS A 66 1.68 -0.64 3.70
CA HIS A 66 1.09 -1.42 4.79
C HIS A 66 0.40 -2.69 4.29
N LYS A 67 -0.41 -2.59 3.23
CA LYS A 67 -1.19 -3.72 2.69
C LYS A 67 -0.34 -4.95 2.33
N PRO A 68 0.65 -4.85 1.42
CA PRO A 68 1.48 -6.01 1.07
C PRO A 68 2.32 -6.49 2.24
N CYS A 69 2.76 -5.59 3.13
CA CYS A 69 3.57 -5.95 4.31
C CYS A 69 2.79 -6.87 5.27
N VAL A 70 1.53 -6.51 5.59
CA VAL A 70 0.68 -7.31 6.48
C VAL A 70 0.29 -8.65 5.84
N GLN A 71 0.00 -8.68 4.54
CA GLN A 71 -0.32 -9.93 3.85
C GLN A 71 0.87 -10.88 3.79
N ALA A 72 2.06 -10.36 3.47
CA ALA A 72 3.29 -11.15 3.50
C ALA A 72 3.58 -11.68 4.91
N PHE A 73 3.48 -10.80 5.92
CA PHE A 73 3.69 -11.18 7.31
C PHE A 73 2.71 -12.26 7.79
N GLY A 74 1.41 -12.13 7.49
CA GLY A 74 0.42 -13.13 7.86
C GLY A 74 0.64 -14.48 7.16
N GLY A 75 1.09 -14.45 5.89
CA GLY A 75 1.41 -15.65 5.13
C GLY A 75 2.68 -16.37 5.62
N ASP A 76 3.63 -15.63 6.18
CA ASP A 76 4.90 -16.15 6.73
C ASP A 76 4.73 -16.91 8.05
N GLN A 77 3.55 -16.81 8.69
CA GLN A 77 3.26 -17.53 9.93
C GLN A 77 3.01 -19.02 9.74
N PHE A 78 2.72 -19.44 8.50
CA PHE A 78 2.43 -20.82 8.14
C PHE A 78 3.60 -21.43 7.39
N ASP A 79 4.01 -22.64 7.78
CA ASP A 79 4.98 -23.41 7.04
C ASP A 79 4.34 -23.98 5.76
N GLY A 80 4.98 -23.73 4.61
CA GLY A 80 4.53 -24.25 3.33
C GLY A 80 4.88 -25.73 3.11
N GLN A 81 5.80 -26.28 3.90
CA GLN A 81 6.22 -27.69 3.81
C GLN A 81 5.30 -28.62 4.61
N ASP A 82 4.58 -28.11 5.61
CA ASP A 82 3.57 -28.89 6.33
C ASP A 82 2.23 -28.84 5.57
N PRO A 83 1.70 -29.97 5.09
CA PRO A 83 0.43 -30.01 4.35
C PRO A 83 -0.77 -29.53 5.19
N LYS A 84 -0.75 -29.67 6.52
CA LYS A 84 -1.80 -29.16 7.41
C LYS A 84 -1.74 -27.64 7.52
N GLU A 85 -0.55 -27.07 7.77
CA GLU A 85 -0.36 -25.62 7.87
C GLU A 85 -0.60 -24.92 6.52
N SER A 86 -0.23 -25.55 5.40
CA SER A 86 -0.52 -25.06 4.05
C SER A 86 -2.03 -24.95 3.76
N LYS A 87 -2.82 -25.95 4.18
CA LYS A 87 -4.30 -25.88 4.09
C LYS A 87 -4.87 -24.78 5.01
N ALA A 88 -4.33 -24.64 6.22
CA ALA A 88 -4.72 -23.58 7.15
C ALA A 88 -4.41 -22.18 6.59
N LYS A 89 -3.26 -22.00 5.92
CA LYS A 89 -2.89 -20.75 5.23
C LYS A 89 -3.91 -20.36 4.16
N SER A 90 -4.36 -21.31 3.35
CA SER A 90 -5.40 -21.06 2.34
C SER A 90 -6.73 -20.64 2.99
N SER A 91 -7.14 -21.32 4.06
CA SER A 91 -8.34 -20.96 4.82
C SER A 91 -8.23 -19.57 5.46
N PHE A 92 -7.05 -19.21 5.99
CA PHE A 92 -6.77 -17.87 6.52
C PHE A 92 -6.97 -16.80 5.46
N PHE A 93 -6.39 -16.96 4.26
CA PHE A 93 -6.58 -15.99 3.18
C PHE A 93 -8.02 -15.94 2.69
N ASN A 94 -8.73 -17.07 2.63
CA ASN A 94 -10.15 -17.08 2.28
C ASN A 94 -10.99 -16.23 3.26
N TRP A 95 -10.79 -16.45 4.57
CA TRP A 95 -11.44 -15.64 5.62
C TRP A 95 -11.01 -14.18 5.59
N TRP A 96 -9.74 -13.90 5.31
CA TRP A 96 -9.21 -12.54 5.14
C TRP A 96 -9.94 -11.80 4.02
N TYR A 97 -10.09 -12.41 2.85
CA TYR A 97 -10.80 -11.80 1.72
C TYR A 97 -12.29 -11.64 1.99
N PHE A 98 -12.93 -12.63 2.62
CA PHE A 98 -14.32 -12.53 3.05
C PHE A 98 -14.53 -11.34 4.00
N ALA A 99 -13.68 -11.21 5.02
CA ALA A 99 -13.74 -10.11 5.98
C ALA A 99 -13.51 -8.74 5.32
N ILE A 100 -12.56 -8.63 4.38
CA ILE A 100 -12.34 -7.38 3.62
C ILE A 100 -13.57 -7.00 2.82
N SER A 101 -14.20 -7.94 2.12
CA SER A 101 -15.40 -7.67 1.33
C SER A 101 -16.53 -7.11 2.22
N VAL A 102 -16.79 -7.76 3.36
CA VAL A 102 -17.78 -7.28 4.34
C VAL A 102 -17.39 -5.91 4.88
N ALA A 103 -16.13 -5.71 5.26
CA ALA A 103 -15.64 -4.45 5.79
C ALA A 103 -15.79 -3.31 4.79
N ILE A 104 -15.52 -3.52 3.50
CA ILE A 104 -15.71 -2.52 2.44
C ILE A 104 -17.19 -2.14 2.34
N THR A 105 -18.10 -3.12 2.31
CA THR A 105 -19.55 -2.85 2.26
C THR A 105 -20.00 -2.02 3.46
N VAL A 106 -19.60 -2.40 4.67
CA VAL A 106 -19.93 -1.65 5.90
C VAL A 106 -19.32 -0.24 5.87
N THR A 107 -18.08 -0.11 5.41
CA THR A 107 -17.38 1.18 5.32
C THR A 107 -18.08 2.13 4.35
N LEU A 108 -18.47 1.63 3.17
CA LEU A 108 -19.18 2.43 2.17
C LEU A 108 -20.54 2.92 2.65
N ILE A 109 -21.19 2.21 3.58
CA ILE A 109 -22.46 2.64 4.16
C ILE A 109 -22.19 3.59 5.33
N VAL A 110 -21.43 3.14 6.32
CA VAL A 110 -21.27 3.82 7.62
C VAL A 110 -20.31 5.01 7.53
N LEU A 111 -19.10 4.82 7.00
CA LEU A 111 -18.13 5.93 6.96
C LEU A 111 -18.54 7.01 5.97
N VAL A 112 -19.11 6.65 4.82
CA VAL A 112 -19.61 7.66 3.86
C VAL A 112 -20.75 8.46 4.49
N TYR A 113 -21.67 7.80 5.19
CA TYR A 113 -22.72 8.51 5.94
C TYR A 113 -22.12 9.50 6.96
N ILE A 114 -21.11 9.09 7.71
CA ILE A 114 -20.43 9.94 8.71
C ILE A 114 -19.70 11.12 8.03
N GLN A 115 -19.02 10.88 6.91
CA GLN A 115 -18.28 11.92 6.17
C GLN A 115 -19.22 12.99 5.62
N GLU A 116 -20.33 12.58 5.01
CA GLU A 116 -21.28 13.49 4.36
C GLU A 116 -22.24 14.18 5.34
N ASN A 117 -22.66 13.50 6.42
CA ASN A 117 -23.69 14.03 7.33
C ASN A 117 -23.15 14.58 8.65
N LEU A 118 -22.01 14.09 9.15
CA LEU A 118 -21.49 14.50 10.45
C LEU A 118 -20.24 15.38 10.31
N SER A 119 -19.13 14.81 9.85
CA SER A 119 -17.93 15.56 9.51
C SER A 119 -16.86 14.69 8.86
N TRP A 120 -16.09 15.30 7.95
CA TRP A 120 -14.87 14.73 7.38
C TRP A 120 -13.82 14.37 8.43
N ALA A 121 -13.71 15.16 9.50
CA ALA A 121 -12.76 14.87 10.56
C ALA A 121 -13.07 13.57 11.33
N LEU A 122 -14.35 13.28 11.61
CA LEU A 122 -14.73 11.98 12.18
C LEU A 122 -14.49 10.85 11.19
N GLY A 123 -14.76 11.11 9.91
CA GLY A 123 -14.52 10.17 8.82
C GLY A 123 -13.07 9.70 8.69
N PHE A 124 -12.09 10.56 8.97
CA PHE A 124 -10.67 10.20 9.00
C PHE A 124 -10.15 9.78 10.38
N GLY A 125 -10.75 10.33 11.45
CA GLY A 125 -10.38 10.04 12.83
C GLY A 125 -10.71 8.60 13.25
N ILE A 126 -11.86 8.06 12.82
CA ILE A 126 -12.26 6.69 13.15
C ILE A 126 -11.25 5.66 12.60
N PRO A 127 -10.88 5.67 11.30
CA PRO A 127 -9.79 4.83 10.78
C PRO A 127 -8.46 5.00 11.52
N CYS A 128 -8.12 6.22 11.92
CA CYS A 128 -6.90 6.50 12.68
C CYS A 128 -6.87 5.75 14.02
N ILE A 129 -7.96 5.82 14.79
CA ILE A 129 -8.08 5.10 16.08
C ILE A 129 -8.01 3.59 15.87
N VAL A 130 -8.72 3.07 14.86
CA VAL A 130 -8.69 1.63 14.54
C VAL A 130 -7.28 1.16 14.20
N LEU A 131 -6.50 1.94 13.45
CA LEU A 131 -5.11 1.62 13.13
C LEU A 131 -4.18 1.68 14.35
N VAL A 132 -4.41 2.63 15.27
CA VAL A 132 -3.66 2.68 16.54
C VAL A 132 -3.92 1.42 17.36
N VAL A 133 -5.18 1.01 17.50
CA VAL A 133 -5.55 -0.23 18.22
C VAL A 133 -4.95 -1.44 17.53
N ALA A 134 -5.02 -1.53 16.20
CA ALA A 134 -4.40 -2.61 15.42
C ALA A 134 -2.88 -2.67 15.62
N LEU A 135 -2.20 -1.51 15.63
CA LEU A 135 -0.77 -1.42 15.89
C LEU A 135 -0.42 -1.91 17.30
N LEU A 136 -1.20 -1.54 18.31
CA LEU A 136 -0.98 -2.01 19.68
C LEU A 136 -1.13 -3.54 19.79
N ILE A 137 -2.17 -4.11 19.19
CA ILE A 137 -2.38 -5.57 19.15
C ILE A 137 -1.21 -6.25 18.42
N PHE A 138 -0.77 -5.70 17.29
CA PHE A 138 0.37 -6.20 16.53
C PHE A 138 1.67 -6.18 17.34
N LEU A 139 1.91 -5.11 18.10
CA LEU A 139 3.10 -4.99 18.96
C LEU A 139 3.02 -5.94 20.17
N LEU A 140 1.84 -6.13 20.76
CA LEU A 140 1.62 -7.05 21.89
C LEU A 140 1.78 -8.52 21.47
N GLY A 141 1.24 -8.91 20.31
CA GLY A 141 1.39 -10.26 19.75
C GLY A 141 2.81 -10.60 19.33
N SER A 142 3.73 -9.64 19.42
CA SER A 142 5.01 -9.72 18.74
C SER A 142 6.04 -10.67 19.33
N ARG A 143 5.78 -11.20 20.54
CA ARG A 143 6.55 -12.31 21.12
C ARG A 143 6.08 -13.69 20.65
N THR A 144 4.89 -13.80 20.07
CA THR A 144 4.27 -15.07 19.64
C THR A 144 4.49 -15.37 18.16
N TYR A 145 4.95 -14.38 17.38
CA TYR A 145 5.11 -14.52 15.93
C TYR A 145 6.33 -15.38 15.54
N ARG A 146 6.17 -16.21 14.50
CA ARG A 146 7.28 -16.98 13.92
C ARG A 146 8.12 -16.04 13.08
N TYR A 147 9.37 -15.84 13.49
CA TYR A 147 10.33 -15.11 12.67
C TYR A 147 11.03 -16.13 11.77
N SER A 148 10.60 -16.22 10.51
CA SER A 148 11.41 -16.87 9.49
C SER A 148 12.67 -16.03 9.32
N ALA A 149 13.75 -16.44 9.98
CA ALA A 149 15.09 -15.94 9.73
C ALA A 149 15.56 -16.41 8.35
N LYS A 150 14.96 -15.88 7.28
CA LYS A 150 15.64 -15.82 5.99
C LYS A 150 16.66 -14.69 6.06
N GLU A 151 17.72 -14.95 6.82
CA GLU A 151 18.87 -14.08 7.06
C GLU A 151 19.66 -13.75 5.76
N ASN A 152 19.27 -14.33 4.62
CA ASN A 152 20.02 -14.22 3.37
C ASN A 152 19.22 -13.70 2.16
N ASP A 153 18.00 -13.18 2.35
CA ASP A 153 17.24 -12.58 1.25
C ASP A 153 17.77 -11.17 0.94
N ARG A 154 18.82 -11.15 0.11
CA ARG A 154 19.28 -9.99 -0.65
C ARG A 154 18.05 -9.25 -1.19
N ASN A 155 17.82 -8.00 -0.77
CA ASN A 155 16.61 -7.21 -1.06
C ASN A 155 16.01 -7.54 -2.45
N PRO A 156 14.75 -8.01 -2.54
CA PRO A 156 14.13 -8.40 -3.81
C PRO A 156 14.14 -7.26 -4.84
N PHE A 157 14.07 -6.01 -4.38
CA PHE A 157 14.27 -4.81 -5.20
C PHE A 157 15.67 -4.73 -5.83
N MET A 158 16.72 -5.11 -5.11
CA MET A 158 18.09 -5.19 -5.64
C MET A 158 18.23 -6.32 -6.66
N ARG A 159 17.48 -7.42 -6.50
CA ARG A 159 17.44 -8.50 -7.49
C ARG A 159 16.78 -8.02 -8.79
N ILE A 160 15.63 -7.36 -8.68
CA ILE A 160 14.92 -6.77 -9.83
C ILE A 160 15.78 -5.70 -10.50
N GLY A 161 16.32 -4.75 -9.72
CA GLY A 161 17.21 -3.71 -10.21
C GLY A 161 18.46 -4.28 -10.90
N ARG A 162 19.07 -5.33 -10.35
CA ARG A 162 20.20 -6.03 -10.98
C ARG A 162 19.79 -6.68 -12.30
N VAL A 163 18.60 -7.26 -12.42
CA VAL A 163 18.12 -7.84 -13.68
C VAL A 163 17.87 -6.75 -14.72
N ILE A 164 17.27 -5.62 -14.33
CA ILE A 164 17.05 -4.47 -15.22
C ILE A 164 18.39 -3.89 -15.69
N VAL A 165 19.33 -3.64 -14.76
CA VAL A 165 20.67 -3.14 -15.09
C VAL A 165 21.42 -4.11 -15.99
N ARG A 166 21.33 -5.42 -15.72
CA ARG A 166 21.94 -6.45 -16.58
C ARG A 166 21.29 -6.50 -17.96
N ALA A 167 19.98 -6.36 -18.06
CA ALA A 167 19.27 -6.33 -19.34
C ALA A 167 19.64 -5.08 -20.16
N ILE A 168 19.74 -3.91 -19.52
CA ILE A 168 20.17 -2.65 -20.17
C ILE A 168 21.62 -2.76 -20.62
N ARG A 169 22.51 -3.25 -19.75
CA ARG A 169 23.93 -3.45 -20.07
C ARG A 169 24.13 -4.50 -21.17
N ASN A 170 23.32 -5.57 -21.20
CA ASN A 170 23.37 -6.57 -22.27
C ASN A 170 22.92 -5.96 -23.61
N ARG A 171 21.86 -5.13 -23.62
CA ARG A 171 21.44 -4.38 -24.81
C ARG A 171 22.51 -3.40 -25.31
N GLN A 172 23.28 -2.80 -24.42
CA GLN A 172 24.36 -1.87 -24.79
C GLN A 172 25.63 -2.60 -25.30
N ASN A 173 25.88 -3.83 -24.83
CA ASN A 173 27.01 -4.66 -25.25
C ASN A 173 26.69 -5.59 -26.42
N THR A 174 25.48 -5.54 -26.98
CA THR A 174 25.16 -6.24 -28.23
C THR A 174 25.30 -5.23 -29.36
N PRO A 175 26.43 -5.16 -30.08
CA PRO A 175 26.44 -4.48 -31.36
C PRO A 175 25.44 -5.21 -32.26
N SER A 176 24.69 -4.42 -33.01
CA SER A 176 23.62 -4.74 -33.96
C SER A 176 23.97 -5.78 -35.05
N VAL A 177 24.38 -6.99 -34.70
CA VAL A 177 24.84 -8.02 -35.64
C VAL A 177 23.96 -9.28 -35.66
N ILE A 178 23.12 -9.53 -34.65
CA ILE A 178 22.21 -10.72 -34.63
C ILE A 178 20.74 -10.31 -34.92
N LEU A 179 20.53 -9.38 -35.86
CA LEU A 179 19.21 -9.16 -36.48
C LEU A 179 19.18 -9.65 -37.94
N GLY A 180 20.25 -10.32 -38.40
CA GLY A 180 20.39 -10.78 -39.79
C GLY A 180 20.60 -12.29 -39.97
N GLU A 181 21.07 -13.03 -38.95
CA GLU A 181 21.47 -14.43 -39.14
C GLU A 181 20.44 -15.45 -38.61
N GLU A 182 19.67 -15.11 -37.56
CA GLU A 182 18.60 -15.99 -37.04
C GLU A 182 17.37 -16.05 -37.98
N ASP A 183 17.01 -14.92 -38.60
CA ASP A 183 15.85 -14.86 -39.50
C ASP A 183 16.11 -15.55 -40.86
N ALA A 184 17.37 -15.62 -41.29
CA ALA A 184 17.76 -16.29 -42.53
C ALA A 184 17.79 -17.82 -42.39
N CYS A 185 18.25 -18.34 -41.25
CA CYS A 185 18.27 -19.77 -40.98
C CYS A 185 16.84 -20.32 -40.78
N GLN A 186 15.95 -19.54 -40.17
CA GLN A 186 14.57 -19.94 -39.90
C GLN A 186 13.69 -19.99 -41.16
N TRP A 187 13.92 -19.10 -42.14
CA TRP A 187 13.23 -19.14 -43.44
C TRP A 187 13.64 -20.32 -44.31
N SER A 188 14.93 -20.66 -44.33
CA SER A 188 15.45 -21.85 -45.05
C SER A 188 14.82 -23.15 -44.53
N GLN A 189 14.71 -23.30 -43.20
CA GLN A 189 14.15 -24.49 -42.58
C GLN A 189 12.62 -24.63 -42.82
N CYS A 190 11.91 -23.51 -42.94
CA CYS A 190 10.45 -23.49 -43.16
C CYS A 190 10.06 -23.85 -44.61
N SER A 191 10.92 -23.56 -45.58
CA SER A 191 10.67 -23.83 -47.01
C SER A 191 10.74 -25.33 -47.36
N GLU A 192 11.61 -26.11 -46.70
CA GLU A 192 11.74 -27.55 -46.96
C GLU A 192 10.63 -28.40 -46.35
N GLN A 193 9.82 -27.87 -45.44
CA GLN A 193 8.66 -28.59 -44.87
C GLN A 193 7.43 -28.61 -45.80
N PHE A 194 7.42 -27.80 -46.85
CA PHE A 194 6.28 -27.66 -47.77
C PHE A 194 6.53 -28.26 -49.17
N LYS A 195 7.56 -29.10 -49.33
CA LYS A 195 7.83 -29.83 -50.58
C LYS A 195 7.83 -31.34 -50.38
#